data_AF-A0A453KI12-F1
#
_entry.id   AF-A0A453KI12-F1
#
_cell.length_a   1.000
_cell.length_b   1.000
_cell.length_c   1.000
_cell.angle_alpha   90.00
_cell.angle_beta   90.00
_cell.angle_gamma   90.00
#
_symmetry.space_group_name_H-M   'P 1'
#
loop_
_entity.id
_entity.type
_entity.pdbx_description
1 polymer ?
#
loop_
_entity_poly.entity_id
_entity_poly.type
_entity_poly.pdbx_seq_one_letter_code
_entity_poly.pdbx_strand_id
1 'polypeptide(L)'
;MTSVYGVTYVGAREQIKRRLKERGVIAEDSELFGASCYAAKVTLTALGEMFEAARSIMTWLGDCAKVIACENEPVRWTTPLGLPVVQPYRKLGRHLIKTSLQVLTLQRETDKVMVKRQRTAFPPNFVHSLDGSHMMMTAVACKKQGLYFAGVHDSYWTHACDVDTMNKILREKFVELYDAPILENLLESFETSFPKLKFPPLPERGNFDMKDVLQSTYFFN
;
A
#
# COMPACT_ATOMS: atom_id res chain seq x y z
N MET A 1 9.03 6.42 -5.78
CA MET A 1 8.77 5.02 -5.41
C MET A 1 8.35 4.86 -3.96
N THR A 2 9.11 5.28 -2.95
CA THR A 2 8.76 4.93 -1.55
C THR A 2 7.60 5.76 -0.93
N SER A 3 7.11 6.80 -1.60
CA SER A 3 6.05 7.69 -1.09
C SER A 3 4.71 6.97 -0.90
N VAL A 4 4.35 6.06 -1.82
CA VAL A 4 3.14 5.23 -1.72
C VAL A 4 3.20 4.22 -0.57
N TYR A 5 4.40 4.00 -0.01
CA TYR A 5 4.64 3.16 1.16
C TYR A 5 4.66 3.96 2.48
N GLY A 6 4.18 5.21 2.48
CA GLY A 6 4.06 6.02 3.69
C GLY A 6 5.38 6.64 4.19
N VAL A 7 6.36 6.85 3.30
CA VAL A 7 7.60 7.55 3.67
C VAL A 7 7.31 8.99 4.11
N THR A 8 7.83 9.34 5.30
CA THR A 8 7.72 10.69 5.86
C THR A 8 8.81 11.61 5.30
N TYR A 9 8.69 12.93 5.54
CA TYR A 9 9.74 13.90 5.23
C TYR A 9 11.13 13.47 5.72
N VAL A 10 11.21 12.97 6.96
CA VAL A 10 12.47 12.48 7.54
C VAL A 10 13.01 11.30 6.74
N GLY A 11 12.17 10.33 6.39
CA GLY A 11 12.58 9.19 5.57
C GLY A 11 13.04 9.60 4.17
N ALA A 12 12.33 10.52 3.51
CA ALA A 12 12.68 11.02 2.19
C ALA A 12 14.03 11.76 2.20
N ARG A 13 14.26 12.63 3.20
CA ARG A 13 15.53 13.32 3.40
C ARG A 13 16.69 12.34 3.54
N GLU A 14 16.56 11.30 4.37
CA GLU A 14 17.64 10.32 4.55
C GLU A 14 17.95 9.54 3.27
N GLN A 15 16.92 9.18 2.50
CA GLN A 15 17.12 8.51 1.21
C GLN A 15 17.88 9.41 0.22
N ILE A 16 17.49 10.69 0.12
CA ILE A 16 18.14 11.67 -0.75
C ILE A 16 19.57 11.92 -0.29
N LYS A 17 19.79 12.13 1.01
CA LYS A 17 21.12 12.34 1.60
C LYS A 17 22.07 11.20 1.25
N ARG A 18 21.62 9.95 1.36
CA ARG A 18 22.40 8.76 0.99
C ARG A 18 22.81 8.78 -0.48
N ARG A 19 21.89 9.10 -1.39
CA ARG A 19 22.17 9.18 -2.84
C ARG A 19 23.09 10.35 -3.19
N LEU A 20 22.95 11.50 -2.54
CA LEU A 20 23.85 12.65 -2.72
C LEU A 20 25.27 12.31 -2.22
N LYS A 21 25.39 11.62 -1.09
CA LYS A 21 26.68 11.16 -0.55
C LYS A 21 27.40 10.20 -1.50
N GLU A 22 26.67 9.26 -2.11
CA GLU A 22 27.22 8.31 -3.10
C GLU A 22 27.76 9.00 -4.35
N ARG A 23 27.22 10.17 -4.71
CA ARG A 23 27.71 10.97 -5.86
C ARG A 23 29.01 11.71 -5.55
N GLY A 24 29.33 11.94 -4.28
CA GLY A 24 30.61 12.53 -3.83
C GLY A 24 30.86 13.99 -4.25
N VAL A 25 29.84 14.72 -4.73
CA VAL A 25 30.01 16.09 -5.24
C VAL A 25 30.05 17.13 -4.12
N ILE A 26 29.38 16.86 -2.99
CA ILE A 26 29.33 17.75 -1.83
C ILE A 26 30.20 17.15 -0.73
N ALA A 27 31.29 17.83 -0.39
CA ALA A 27 32.26 17.36 0.60
C ALA A 27 31.85 17.68 2.04
N GLU A 28 31.20 18.84 2.26
CA GLU A 28 30.76 19.25 3.60
C GLU A 28 29.44 18.60 4.01
N ASP A 29 29.43 17.97 5.20
CA ASP A 29 28.25 17.30 5.74
C ASP A 29 27.09 18.28 6.07
N SER A 30 27.41 19.53 6.42
CA SER A 30 26.46 20.63 6.66
C SER A 30 25.71 20.99 5.39
N GLU A 31 26.44 21.24 4.30
CA GLU A 31 25.88 21.55 2.98
C GLU A 31 25.10 20.36 2.42
N LEU A 32 25.63 19.14 2.58
CA LEU A 32 24.94 17.91 2.19
C LEU A 32 23.60 17.76 2.91
N PHE A 33 23.57 18.08 4.20
CA PHE A 33 22.32 18.09 4.98
C PHE A 33 21.36 19.17 4.48
N GLY A 34 21.83 20.40 4.26
CA GLY A 34 21.04 21.50 3.71
C GLY A 34 20.42 21.16 2.34
N ALA A 35 21.24 20.66 1.42
CA ALA A 35 20.82 20.21 0.10
C ALA A 35 19.79 19.08 0.18
N SER A 36 19.99 18.10 1.06
CA SER A 36 19.04 17.01 1.26
C SER A 36 17.68 17.48 1.81
N CYS A 37 17.66 18.47 2.71
CA CYS A 37 16.44 19.07 3.22
C CYS A 37 15.67 19.82 2.12
N TYR A 38 16.39 20.65 1.35
CA TYR A 38 15.79 21.39 0.24
C TYR A 38 15.20 20.43 -0.80
N ALA A 39 15.99 19.47 -1.29
CA ALA A 39 15.55 18.50 -2.27
C ALA A 39 14.36 17.68 -1.76
N ALA A 40 14.39 17.21 -0.51
CA ALA A 40 13.26 16.48 0.08
C ALA A 40 11.98 17.31 0.11
N LYS A 41 12.08 18.60 0.47
CA LYS A 41 10.92 19.51 0.49
C LYS A 41 10.36 19.70 -0.92
N VAL A 42 11.20 20.06 -1.88
CA VAL A 42 10.77 20.29 -3.28
C VAL A 42 10.17 19.03 -3.89
N THR A 43 10.81 17.86 -3.72
CA THR A 43 10.30 16.59 -4.22
C THR A 43 8.94 16.23 -3.61
N LEU A 44 8.76 16.41 -2.29
CA LEU A 44 7.48 16.09 -1.64
C LEU A 44 6.38 17.09 -1.99
N THR A 45 6.70 18.36 -2.21
CA THR A 45 5.75 19.35 -2.73
C THR A 45 5.29 18.97 -4.13
N ALA A 46 6.22 18.71 -5.05
CA ALA A 46 5.89 18.30 -6.42
C ALA A 46 5.06 17.01 -6.45
N LEU A 47 5.42 16.01 -5.64
CA LEU A 47 4.62 14.78 -5.52
C LEU A 47 3.21 15.03 -4.97
N GLY A 48 3.06 15.99 -4.04
CA GLY A 48 1.77 16.38 -3.49
C GLY A 48 0.86 17.02 -4.53
N GLU A 49 1.42 17.86 -5.39
CA GLU A 49 0.71 18.52 -6.50
C GLU A 49 0.36 17.53 -7.62
N MET A 50 1.26 16.62 -7.95
CA MET A 50 1.04 15.64 -9.03
C MET A 50 0.05 14.52 -8.65
N PHE A 51 -0.05 14.17 -7.37
CA PHE A 51 -0.82 13.00 -6.91
C PHE A 51 -1.82 13.35 -5.80
N GLU A 52 -2.54 14.46 -5.97
CA GLU A 52 -3.50 14.96 -4.99
C GLU A 52 -4.59 13.91 -4.67
N ALA A 53 -5.21 13.32 -5.69
CA ALA A 53 -6.24 12.30 -5.52
C ALA A 53 -5.74 11.09 -4.73
N ALA A 54 -4.56 10.56 -5.06
CA ALA A 54 -3.96 9.44 -4.34
C ALA A 54 -3.68 9.80 -2.87
N ARG A 55 -3.21 11.02 -2.60
CA ARG A 55 -2.98 11.51 -1.24
C ARG A 55 -4.28 11.64 -0.44
N SER A 56 -5.35 12.12 -1.06
CA SER A 56 -6.67 12.21 -0.44
C SER A 56 -7.20 10.82 -0.05
N ILE A 57 -7.07 9.83 -0.93
CA ILE A 57 -7.45 8.43 -0.65
C ILE A 57 -6.58 7.83 0.46
N MET A 58 -5.26 8.01 0.42
CA MET A 58 -4.37 7.51 1.49
C MET A 58 -4.71 8.13 2.85
N THR A 59 -5.07 9.42 2.88
CA THR A 59 -5.50 10.11 4.10
C THR A 59 -6.82 9.54 4.60
N TRP A 60 -7.80 9.38 3.72
CA TRP A 60 -9.10 8.79 4.04
C TRP A 60 -8.97 7.37 4.62
N LEU A 61 -8.20 6.49 3.95
CA LEU A 61 -7.91 5.14 4.47
C LEU A 61 -7.30 5.22 5.88
N GLY A 62 -6.28 6.06 6.08
CA GLY A 62 -5.64 6.23 7.38
C GLY A 62 -6.60 6.73 8.47
N ASP A 63 -7.55 7.59 8.13
CA ASP A 63 -8.53 8.12 9.08
C ASP A 63 -9.60 7.08 9.42
N CYS A 64 -10.07 6.28 8.46
CA CYS A 64 -10.90 5.10 8.72
C CYS A 64 -10.20 4.11 9.66
N ALA A 65 -8.93 3.80 9.39
CA ALA A 65 -8.13 2.91 10.23
C ALA A 65 -7.95 3.45 11.65
N LYS A 66 -7.82 4.77 11.81
CA LYS A 66 -7.73 5.43 13.12
C LYS A 66 -9.01 5.25 13.93
N VAL A 67 -10.18 5.43 13.30
CA VAL A 67 -11.50 5.28 13.95
C VAL A 67 -11.65 3.87 14.52
N ILE A 68 -11.36 2.83 13.72
CA ILE A 68 -11.44 1.42 14.14
C ILE A 68 -10.43 1.14 15.26
N ALA A 69 -9.17 1.55 15.08
CA ALA A 69 -8.12 1.23 16.04
C ALA A 69 -8.28 1.94 17.39
N CYS A 70 -8.97 3.09 17.45
CA CYS A 70 -9.30 3.75 18.70
C CYS A 70 -10.26 2.92 19.58
N GLU A 71 -11.10 2.07 18.98
CA GLU A 71 -11.93 1.09 19.70
C GLU A 71 -11.17 -0.18 20.07
N ASN A 72 -9.83 -0.17 19.92
CA ASN A 72 -8.96 -1.32 20.16
C ASN A 72 -9.23 -2.52 19.23
N GLU A 73 -9.79 -2.28 18.05
CA GLU A 73 -10.03 -3.30 17.02
C GLU A 73 -8.99 -3.18 15.89
N PRO A 74 -8.51 -4.30 15.31
CA PRO A 74 -7.62 -4.25 14.15
C PRO A 74 -8.42 -3.95 12.88
N VAL A 75 -7.78 -3.26 11.93
CA VAL A 75 -8.39 -3.06 10.62
C VAL A 75 -8.41 -4.38 9.86
N ARG A 76 -9.58 -4.70 9.31
CA ARG A 76 -9.83 -5.93 8.53
C ARG A 76 -10.67 -5.60 7.30
N TRP A 77 -10.36 -6.19 6.17
CA TRP A 77 -11.13 -6.03 4.93
C TRP A 77 -11.11 -7.33 4.13
N THR A 78 -11.97 -7.43 3.15
CA THR A 78 -11.98 -8.55 2.21
C THR A 78 -11.58 -8.04 0.84
N THR A 79 -10.60 -8.68 0.22
CA THR A 79 -10.19 -8.34 -1.16
C THR A 79 -11.34 -8.61 -2.14
N PRO A 80 -11.32 -8.03 -3.35
CA PRO A 80 -12.30 -8.34 -4.40
C PRO A 80 -12.39 -9.83 -4.78
N LEU A 81 -11.34 -10.62 -4.49
CA LEU A 81 -11.33 -12.09 -4.67
C LEU A 81 -11.86 -12.89 -3.47
N GLY A 82 -12.40 -12.22 -2.45
CA GLY A 82 -12.96 -12.88 -1.27
C GLY A 82 -11.95 -13.26 -0.19
N LEU A 83 -10.66 -12.93 -0.34
CA LEU A 83 -9.65 -13.17 0.70
C LEU A 83 -9.80 -12.18 1.87
N PRO A 84 -10.08 -12.63 3.10
CA PRO A 84 -10.08 -11.77 4.28
C PRO A 84 -8.64 -11.42 4.70
N VAL A 85 -8.40 -10.15 4.99
CA VAL A 85 -7.10 -9.61 5.41
C VAL A 85 -7.27 -8.87 6.73
N VAL A 86 -6.33 -9.06 7.67
CA VAL A 86 -6.32 -8.41 8.98
C VAL A 86 -4.94 -7.82 9.25
N GLN A 87 -4.87 -6.57 9.70
CA GLN A 87 -3.61 -5.96 10.09
C GLN A 87 -3.17 -6.45 11.50
N PRO A 88 -1.98 -7.06 11.64
CA PRO A 88 -1.56 -7.70 12.89
C PRO A 88 -0.96 -6.73 13.92
N TYR A 89 -1.05 -5.40 13.71
CA TYR A 89 -0.32 -4.43 14.51
C TYR A 89 -0.89 -4.27 15.93
N ARG A 90 -0.36 -5.07 16.85
CA ARG A 90 -0.65 -5.08 18.29
C ARG A 90 0.60 -4.73 19.10
N LYS A 91 0.41 -4.19 20.30
CA LYS A 91 1.50 -3.87 21.22
C LYS A 91 2.15 -5.17 21.67
N LEU A 92 3.48 -5.16 21.68
CA LEU A 92 4.27 -6.29 22.14
C LEU A 92 4.51 -6.13 23.65
N GLY A 93 4.06 -7.10 24.42
CA GLY A 93 4.30 -7.21 25.85
C GLY A 93 5.54 -8.05 26.12
N ARG A 94 6.05 -7.93 27.35
CA ARG A 94 7.13 -8.80 27.85
C ARG A 94 6.51 -9.94 28.65
N HIS A 95 6.95 -11.15 28.36
CA HIS A 95 6.60 -12.33 29.12
C HIS A 95 7.87 -12.88 29.77
N LEU A 96 7.93 -12.81 31.11
CA LEU A 96 9.09 -13.24 31.88
C LEU A 96 8.90 -14.69 32.32
N ILE A 97 9.78 -15.58 31.86
CA ILE A 97 9.83 -16.97 32.31
C ILE A 97 10.99 -17.09 33.29
N LYS A 98 10.65 -17.27 34.57
CA LYS A 98 11.65 -17.55 35.61
C LYS A 98 12.00 -19.04 35.55
N THR A 99 13.29 -19.33 35.42
CA THR A 99 13.87 -20.67 35.54
C THR A 99 14.79 -20.71 36.75
N SER A 100 15.25 -21.90 37.16
CA SER A 100 16.18 -22.05 38.29
C SER A 100 17.55 -21.38 38.07
N LEU A 101 17.94 -21.12 36.81
CA LEU A 101 19.25 -20.54 36.46
C LEU A 101 19.16 -19.05 36.08
N GLN A 102 18.04 -18.61 35.50
CA GLN A 102 17.87 -17.24 34.99
C GLN A 102 16.42 -16.88 34.69
N VAL A 103 16.18 -15.61 34.38
CA VAL A 103 14.89 -15.12 33.87
C VAL A 103 14.98 -14.86 32.37
N LEU A 104 14.20 -15.59 31.58
CA LEU A 104 14.09 -15.38 30.14
C LEU A 104 13.01 -14.33 29.86
N THR A 105 13.34 -13.30 29.06
CA THR A 105 12.37 -12.30 28.62
C THR A 105 11.94 -12.61 27.20
N LEU A 106 10.71 -13.10 27.03
CA LEU A 106 10.09 -13.33 25.73
C LEU A 106 9.22 -12.13 25.34
N GLN A 107 9.06 -11.96 24.03
CA GLN A 107 8.13 -11.00 23.47
C GLN A 107 6.83 -11.72 23.13
N ARG A 108 5.69 -11.22 23.64
CA ARG A 108 4.37 -11.79 23.38
C ARG A 108 3.42 -10.69 22.92
N GLU A 109 2.61 -10.96 21.91
CA GLU A 109 1.56 -10.02 21.50
C GLU A 109 0.53 -9.82 22.61
N THR A 110 0.11 -8.56 22.81
CA THR A 110 -1.00 -8.21 23.71
C THR A 110 -2.27 -7.96 22.90
N ASP A 111 -3.41 -7.87 23.57
CA ASP A 111 -4.68 -7.50 22.93
C ASP A 111 -4.80 -6.00 22.64
N LYS A 112 -3.79 -5.19 22.98
CA LYS A 112 -3.82 -3.74 22.74
C LYS A 112 -3.35 -3.43 21.33
N VAL A 113 -4.20 -2.81 20.51
CA VAL A 113 -3.90 -2.43 19.14
C VAL A 113 -2.97 -1.20 19.09
N MET A 114 -2.07 -1.17 18.12
CA MET A 114 -1.18 -0.02 17.87
C MET A 114 -1.83 0.97 16.89
N VAL A 115 -2.66 1.88 17.40
CA VAL A 115 -3.40 2.89 16.60
C VAL A 115 -2.53 3.58 15.55
N LYS A 116 -1.35 4.09 15.94
CA LYS A 116 -0.44 4.77 15.01
C LYS A 116 0.01 3.86 13.86
N ARG A 117 0.32 2.58 14.14
CA ARG A 117 0.80 1.63 13.12
C ARG A 117 -0.32 1.17 12.20
N GLN A 118 -1.49 0.85 12.74
CA GLN A 118 -2.71 0.54 11.96
C GLN A 118 -2.98 1.66 10.95
N ARG A 119 -3.07 2.91 11.42
CA ARG A 119 -3.27 4.10 10.58
C ARG A 119 -2.25 4.23 9.46
N THR A 120 -0.95 4.17 9.79
CA THR A 120 0.10 4.43 8.78
C THR A 120 0.30 3.27 7.80
N ALA A 121 -0.01 2.04 8.21
CA ALA A 121 0.22 0.85 7.40
C ALA A 121 -1.00 0.45 6.57
N PHE A 122 -2.20 0.94 6.91
CA PHE A 122 -3.41 0.55 6.19
C PHE A 122 -3.41 0.97 4.71
N PRO A 123 -3.09 2.21 4.32
CA PRO A 123 -3.06 2.58 2.92
C PRO A 123 -2.18 1.69 2.04
N PRO A 124 -0.88 1.45 2.35
CA PRO A 124 -0.05 0.58 1.52
C PRO A 124 -0.49 -0.88 1.55
N ASN A 125 -0.93 -1.41 2.70
CA ASN A 125 -1.39 -2.80 2.77
C ASN A 125 -2.67 -3.02 1.95
N PHE A 126 -3.56 -2.02 1.91
CA PHE A 126 -4.77 -2.07 1.11
C PHE A 126 -4.44 -2.11 -0.39
N VAL A 127 -3.57 -1.21 -0.87
CA VAL A 127 -3.13 -1.19 -2.27
C VAL A 127 -2.43 -2.51 -2.65
N HIS A 128 -1.51 -3.02 -1.83
CA HIS A 128 -0.87 -4.32 -2.10
C HIS A 128 -1.86 -5.48 -2.19
N SER A 129 -2.97 -5.42 -1.44
CA SER A 129 -4.01 -6.44 -1.53
C SER A 129 -4.78 -6.38 -2.85
N LEU A 130 -4.94 -5.18 -3.43
CA LEU A 130 -5.52 -4.99 -4.76
C LEU A 130 -4.55 -5.43 -5.85
N ASP A 131 -3.26 -5.09 -5.74
CA ASP A 131 -2.22 -5.53 -6.67
C ASP A 131 -2.11 -7.07 -6.68
N GLY A 132 -2.16 -7.69 -5.49
CA GLY A 132 -2.21 -9.14 -5.36
C GLY A 132 -3.47 -9.76 -5.99
N SER A 133 -4.62 -9.09 -5.86
CA SER A 133 -5.86 -9.52 -6.50
C SER A 133 -5.76 -9.45 -8.02
N HIS A 134 -5.22 -8.35 -8.56
CA HIS A 134 -4.99 -8.16 -9.99
C HIS A 134 -4.04 -9.22 -10.56
N MET A 135 -2.94 -9.50 -9.87
CA MET A 135 -2.00 -10.56 -10.25
C MET A 135 -2.70 -11.93 -10.30
N MET A 136 -3.47 -12.28 -9.27
CA MET A 136 -4.18 -13.57 -9.21
C MET A 136 -5.25 -13.68 -10.31
N MET A 137 -6.03 -12.62 -10.54
CA MET A 137 -7.02 -12.55 -11.63
C MET A 137 -6.36 -12.78 -12.99
N THR A 138 -5.23 -12.12 -13.22
CA THR A 138 -4.44 -12.26 -14.45
C THR A 138 -3.89 -13.67 -14.60
N ALA A 139 -3.30 -14.24 -13.56
CA ALA A 139 -2.74 -15.60 -13.59
C ALA A 139 -3.80 -16.64 -13.94
N VAL A 140 -5.00 -16.52 -13.37
CA VAL A 140 -6.15 -17.40 -13.67
C VAL A 140 -6.58 -17.23 -15.13
N ALA A 141 -6.64 -15.99 -15.63
CA ALA A 141 -7.03 -15.71 -17.01
C ALA A 141 -6.00 -16.22 -18.04
N CYS A 142 -4.71 -16.03 -17.76
CA CYS A 142 -3.61 -16.57 -18.57
C CYS A 142 -3.69 -18.10 -18.64
N LYS A 143 -3.87 -18.76 -17.49
CA LYS A 143 -4.01 -20.22 -17.42
C LYS A 143 -5.21 -20.73 -18.23
N LYS A 144 -6.34 -20.04 -18.21
CA LYS A 144 -7.53 -20.39 -19.00
C LYS A 144 -7.29 -20.30 -20.52
N GLN A 145 -6.37 -19.43 -20.95
CA GLN A 145 -5.95 -19.29 -22.34
C GLN A 145 -4.74 -20.15 -22.70
N GLY A 146 -4.24 -20.97 -21.77
CA GLY A 146 -3.09 -21.86 -21.99
C GLY A 146 -1.72 -21.19 -21.88
N LEU A 147 -1.64 -19.95 -21.38
CA LEU A 147 -0.38 -19.24 -21.18
C LEU A 147 0.31 -19.69 -19.88
N TYR A 148 1.63 -19.80 -19.93
CA TYR A 148 2.45 -19.90 -18.72
C TYR A 148 2.57 -18.52 -18.07
N PHE A 149 2.46 -18.47 -16.74
CA PHE A 149 2.51 -17.23 -15.98
C PHE A 149 3.46 -17.38 -14.80
N ALA A 150 4.34 -16.41 -14.63
CA ALA A 150 5.11 -16.17 -13.41
C ALA A 150 4.96 -14.71 -13.00
N GLY A 151 4.97 -14.43 -11.70
CA GLY A 151 4.81 -13.08 -11.19
C GLY A 151 5.66 -12.82 -9.96
N VAL A 152 6.27 -11.65 -9.91
CA VAL A 152 6.95 -11.10 -8.73
C VAL A 152 6.27 -9.77 -8.41
N HIS A 153 5.26 -9.83 -7.55
CA HIS A 153 4.41 -8.68 -7.18
C HIS A 153 3.77 -7.99 -8.39
N ASP A 154 4.36 -6.89 -8.86
CA ASP A 154 3.92 -6.03 -9.96
C ASP A 154 4.68 -6.31 -11.27
N SER A 155 5.54 -7.32 -11.31
CA SER A 155 6.23 -7.79 -12.51
C SER A 155 5.70 -9.14 -12.98
N TYR A 156 5.28 -9.23 -14.24
CA TYR A 156 4.58 -10.41 -14.80
C TYR A 156 5.30 -10.96 -16.01
N TRP A 157 5.55 -12.27 -16.01
CA TRP A 157 6.39 -12.96 -17.00
C TRP A 157 5.63 -14.11 -17.65
N THR A 158 5.91 -14.31 -18.94
CA THR A 158 5.43 -15.43 -19.76
C THR A 158 6.47 -15.76 -20.83
N HIS A 159 6.20 -16.72 -21.72
CA HIS A 159 7.08 -16.98 -22.86
C HIS A 159 7.00 -15.83 -23.88
N ALA A 160 8.10 -15.57 -24.60
CA ALA A 160 8.20 -14.43 -25.51
C ALA A 160 7.09 -14.36 -26.57
N CYS A 161 6.59 -15.52 -27.03
CA CYS A 161 5.49 -15.60 -28.01
C CYS A 161 4.13 -15.16 -27.44
N ASP A 162 3.97 -15.17 -26.12
CA ASP A 162 2.69 -14.95 -25.43
C ASP A 162 2.57 -13.55 -24.82
N VAL A 163 3.63 -12.74 -24.89
CA VAL A 163 3.73 -11.41 -24.24
C VAL A 163 2.59 -10.48 -24.67
N ASP A 164 2.29 -10.42 -25.97
CA ASP A 164 1.22 -9.56 -26.50
C ASP A 164 -0.16 -9.98 -25.97
N THR A 165 -0.41 -11.28 -25.87
CA THR A 165 -1.64 -11.84 -25.34
C THR A 165 -1.76 -11.59 -23.84
N MET A 166 -0.69 -11.83 -23.07
CA MET A 166 -0.64 -11.54 -21.64
C MET A 166 -0.89 -10.07 -21.35
N ASN A 167 -0.29 -9.17 -22.14
CA ASN A 167 -0.47 -7.72 -22.00
C ASN A 167 -1.91 -7.26 -22.23
N LYS A 168 -2.67 -7.92 -23.11
CA LYS A 168 -4.11 -7.66 -23.27
C LYS A 168 -4.88 -8.12 -22.03
N ILE A 169 -4.66 -9.36 -21.59
CA ILE A 169 -5.30 -9.93 -20.39
C ILE A 169 -5.04 -9.05 -19.16
N LEU A 170 -3.82 -8.56 -18.99
CA LEU A 170 -3.43 -7.69 -17.88
C LEU A 170 -4.29 -6.43 -17.80
N ARG A 171 -4.43 -5.72 -18.92
CA ARG A 171 -5.24 -4.50 -19.01
C ARG A 171 -6.71 -4.80 -18.78
N GLU A 172 -7.23 -5.86 -19.40
CA GLU A 172 -8.62 -6.30 -19.20
C GLU A 172 -8.93 -6.59 -17.73
N LYS A 173 -8.06 -7.35 -17.05
CA LYS A 173 -8.25 -7.67 -15.62
C LYS A 173 -8.04 -6.49 -14.71
N PHE A 174 -7.23 -5.51 -15.10
CA PHE A 174 -7.11 -4.26 -14.37
C PHE A 174 -8.39 -3.44 -14.45
N VAL A 175 -8.93 -3.27 -15.66
CA VAL A 175 -10.22 -2.58 -15.86
C VAL A 175 -11.34 -3.30 -15.11
N GLU A 176 -11.45 -4.62 -15.23
CA GLU A 176 -12.45 -5.42 -14.52
C GLU A 176 -12.38 -5.24 -12.99
N LEU A 177 -11.17 -5.21 -12.43
CA LEU A 177 -10.98 -5.02 -10.99
C LEU A 177 -11.44 -3.63 -10.53
N TYR A 178 -11.06 -2.58 -11.25
CA TYR A 178 -11.30 -1.18 -10.85
C TYR A 178 -12.61 -0.59 -11.36
N ASP A 179 -13.36 -1.29 -12.22
CA ASP A 179 -14.75 -0.95 -12.57
C ASP A 179 -15.69 -1.21 -11.37
N ALA A 180 -15.28 -2.10 -10.46
CA ALA A 180 -15.97 -2.31 -9.19
C ALA A 180 -15.82 -1.09 -8.25
N PRO A 181 -16.85 -0.77 -7.44
CA PRO A 181 -16.80 0.34 -6.49
C PRO A 181 -16.04 -0.06 -5.21
N ILE A 182 -14.71 -0.19 -5.33
CA ILE A 182 -13.83 -0.76 -4.29
C ILE A 182 -13.91 0.00 -2.95
N LEU A 183 -13.87 1.34 -2.98
CA LEU A 183 -13.83 2.15 -1.75
C LEU A 183 -15.22 2.22 -1.09
N GLU A 184 -16.27 2.23 -1.90
CA GLU A 184 -17.66 2.17 -1.48
C GLU A 184 -17.94 0.85 -0.77
N ASN A 185 -17.55 -0.28 -1.37
CA ASN A 185 -17.68 -1.61 -0.77
C ASN A 185 -16.90 -1.72 0.55
N LEU A 186 -15.70 -1.12 0.61
CA LEU A 186 -14.89 -1.08 1.82
C LEU A 186 -15.60 -0.29 2.94
N LEU A 187 -16.15 0.89 2.61
CA LEU A 187 -16.86 1.73 3.57
C LEU A 187 -18.11 1.02 4.10
N GLU A 188 -18.92 0.45 3.22
CA GLU A 188 -20.11 -0.32 3.60
C GLU A 188 -19.75 -1.50 4.53
N SER A 189 -18.65 -2.20 4.25
CA SER A 189 -18.15 -3.28 5.11
C SER A 189 -17.76 -2.78 6.51
N PHE A 190 -17.13 -1.60 6.60
CA PHE A 190 -16.79 -0.97 7.87
C PHE A 190 -18.02 -0.51 8.64
N GLU A 191 -18.97 0.14 7.99
CA GLU A 191 -20.22 0.58 8.62
C GLU A 191 -21.05 -0.60 9.13
N THR A 192 -21.11 -1.69 8.36
CA THR A 192 -21.77 -2.93 8.76
C THR A 192 -21.08 -3.58 9.97
N SER A 193 -19.74 -3.62 9.96
CA SER A 193 -18.95 -4.22 11.05
C SER A 193 -18.95 -3.38 12.32
N PHE A 194 -19.07 -2.05 12.18
CA PHE A 194 -18.94 -1.09 13.26
C PHE A 194 -20.07 -0.05 13.21
N PRO A 195 -21.34 -0.45 13.45
CA PRO A 195 -22.52 0.41 13.26
C PRO A 195 -22.58 1.62 14.21
N LYS A 196 -21.78 1.62 15.27
CA LYS A 196 -21.69 2.73 16.23
C LYS A 196 -20.63 3.77 15.85
N LEU A 197 -19.75 3.45 14.91
CA LEU A 197 -18.65 4.33 14.48
C LEU A 197 -19.08 5.18 13.29
N LYS A 198 -18.55 6.40 13.24
CA LYS A 198 -18.75 7.32 12.12
C LYS A 198 -17.47 7.39 11.31
N PHE A 199 -17.58 7.05 10.03
CA PHE A 199 -16.47 7.09 9.08
C PHE A 199 -16.48 8.39 8.27
N PRO A 200 -15.30 8.88 7.84
CA PRO A 200 -15.23 10.03 6.94
C PRO A 200 -15.87 9.72 5.59
N PRO A 201 -16.48 10.72 4.91
CA PRO A 201 -17.08 10.52 3.60
C PRO A 201 -16.01 10.15 2.56
N LEU A 202 -16.43 9.46 1.51
CA LEU A 202 -15.55 9.05 0.42
C LEU A 202 -14.94 10.27 -0.29
N PRO A 203 -13.67 10.18 -0.72
CA PRO A 203 -13.08 11.16 -1.62
C PRO A 203 -13.85 11.25 -2.96
N GLU A 204 -13.80 12.41 -3.60
CA GLU A 204 -14.42 12.60 -4.91
C GLU A 204 -13.75 11.73 -5.98
N ARG A 205 -14.57 11.14 -6.86
CA ARG A 205 -14.10 10.37 -8.00
C ARG A 205 -13.72 11.34 -9.13
N GLY A 206 -12.55 11.09 -9.74
CA GLY A 206 -12.11 11.83 -10.92
C GLY A 206 -12.94 11.50 -12.18
N ASN A 207 -12.54 12.11 -13.30
CA ASN A 207 -13.20 11.97 -14.60
C ASN A 207 -12.46 11.03 -15.57
N PHE A 208 -11.47 10.26 -15.08
CA PHE A 208 -10.69 9.33 -15.91
C PHE A 208 -11.57 8.14 -16.36
N ASP A 209 -11.59 7.84 -17.66
CA ASP A 209 -12.25 6.66 -18.18
C ASP A 209 -11.33 5.44 -18.02
N MET A 210 -11.76 4.47 -17.21
CA MET A 210 -11.00 3.25 -16.97
C MET A 210 -10.70 2.47 -18.26
N LYS A 211 -11.53 2.61 -19.30
CA LYS A 211 -11.34 1.94 -20.59
C LYS A 211 -10.10 2.41 -21.34
N ASP A 212 -9.58 3.61 -21.05
CA ASP A 212 -8.36 4.12 -21.66
C ASP A 212 -7.15 3.24 -21.34
N VAL A 213 -7.17 2.52 -20.21
CA VAL A 213 -6.12 1.57 -19.83
C VAL A 213 -5.93 0.47 -20.87
N LEU A 214 -7.01 0.05 -21.56
CA LEU A 214 -6.96 -1.00 -22.59
C LEU A 214 -6.06 -0.64 -23.77
N GLN A 215 -5.91 0.66 -24.07
CA GLN A 215 -5.08 1.17 -25.16
C GLN A 215 -3.69 1.62 -24.69
N SER A 216 -3.40 1.56 -23.39
CA SER A 216 -2.16 2.10 -22.82
C SER A 216 -0.98 1.15 -23.04
N THR A 217 -0.15 1.47 -24.04
CA THR A 217 1.04 0.68 -24.40
C THR A 217 2.01 0.53 -23.22
N TYR A 218 2.24 1.61 -22.46
CA TYR A 218 3.24 1.67 -21.39
C TYR A 218 2.69 1.33 -19.99
N PHE A 219 1.46 0.80 -19.91
CA PHE A 219 0.85 0.45 -18.63
C PHE A 219 1.60 -0.67 -17.89
N PHE A 220 1.97 -1.72 -18.64
CA PHE A 220 2.95 -2.73 -18.25
C PHE A 220 3.93 -2.88 -19.43
N ASN A 221 5.23 -2.83 -19.15
CA ASN A 221 6.30 -2.96 -20.13
C ASN A 221 7.30 -4.02 -19.69
#